data_AF-A0A1R4LKW9-F1
#
_entry.id   AF-A0A1R4LKW9-F1
#
_cell.length_a   1.000
_cell.length_b   1.000
_cell.length_c   1.000
_cell.angle_alpha   90.00
_cell.angle_beta   90.00
_cell.angle_gamma   90.00
#
_symmetry.space_group_name_H-M   'P 1'
#
loop_
_entity.id
_entity.type
_entity.pdbx_description
1 polymer ?
#
loop_
_entity_poly.entity_id
_entity_poly.type
_entity_poly.pdbx_seq_one_letter_code
_entity_poly.pdbx_strand_id
1 'polypeptide(L)'
;MWLANFAALRKRFEQGLQVICAAPHSRLQSTVANIKAAKLKGRLPHKLAERVKQDFANGQYDKRYSVEKKQLSVDTPENRFIKMAVSKIKRQLAEFEQKLKQNNQVPENQRLSDSFLNELHSWQQPLQEVLNHSILKDVGTHTGLSRESLVLQQKTGYSAVYRVWQELKFYLDVFGNQSSISMKSVAEIYEVWCFLCLKQILEHDLGFELVENGATKLAQNDFFEYQLKDEFAGAFRFKRSDGVTARLAHEPKFTRKGKSIRSYLVSQVPDIVLEVTLPKSPSSDSSEDKQFIWLFDAKYRIKTDKNRFDDSNEDIESTDYVPDDAINQMHRYRDALIRLSEPRLSESSSSSIAGQPAKKSRPVFGAFALYPGFFDQSTKPNPYATPIEEVGIGAFALLPSQNEPSETDPSQTVIGYSGHQWLLEFLQAQIGTAPNTQTGQNNEAMYPVAGMAERLYVQEAARIPYYGMRQVLYPDLTMTVALGGQRGRDNGYFEKFEQGTAQWYHLPQSTFLKKFNQHIAEEIRYLALASTSDTQSSTKQIDKLWPVKRVTVLPRYAITEEQTGKKSGSADLYYLFELGKPLSLQTPVTNVPHRPMKNSMKLTTLTRLESVTKFTEVEKVYEAAMV
;
A
#
# COMPACT_ATOMS: atom_id res chain seq x y z
N MET A 1 -11.50 -17.00 -5.35
CA MET A 1 -10.73 -16.10 -4.46
C MET A 1 -11.49 -14.88 -3.95
N TRP A 2 -12.23 -14.10 -4.74
CA TRP A 2 -13.36 -13.32 -4.15
C TRP A 2 -14.26 -14.25 -3.33
N LEU A 3 -14.41 -15.51 -3.81
CA LEU A 3 -15.07 -16.56 -3.08
C LEU A 3 -14.54 -16.83 -1.67
N ALA A 4 -13.25 -16.62 -1.37
CA ALA A 4 -12.70 -16.92 -0.04
C ALA A 4 -13.09 -15.84 0.98
N ASN A 5 -13.01 -14.56 0.59
CA ASN A 5 -13.55 -13.47 1.41
C ASN A 5 -15.08 -13.58 1.50
N PHE A 6 -15.75 -13.88 0.39
CA PHE A 6 -17.19 -14.13 0.38
C PHE A 6 -17.55 -15.37 1.21
N ALA A 7 -16.70 -16.39 1.26
CA ALA A 7 -16.87 -17.59 2.09
C ALA A 7 -16.63 -17.29 3.57
N ALA A 8 -15.66 -16.43 3.91
CA ALA A 8 -15.44 -15.97 5.27
C ALA A 8 -16.61 -15.09 5.76
N LEU A 9 -17.05 -14.12 4.94
CA LEU A 9 -18.26 -13.33 5.19
C LEU A 9 -19.48 -14.23 5.30
N ARG A 10 -19.64 -15.20 4.40
CA ARG A 10 -20.70 -16.22 4.44
C ARG A 10 -20.67 -17.01 5.74
N LYS A 11 -19.52 -17.54 6.15
CA LYS A 11 -19.37 -18.33 7.38
C LYS A 11 -19.74 -17.50 8.61
N ARG A 12 -19.29 -16.24 8.67
CA ARG A 12 -19.67 -15.29 9.74
C ARG A 12 -21.15 -14.94 9.71
N PHE A 13 -21.73 -14.79 8.52
CA PHE A 13 -23.16 -14.54 8.32
C PHE A 13 -23.99 -15.73 8.81
N GLU A 14 -23.63 -16.95 8.39
CA GLU A 14 -24.25 -18.21 8.80
C GLU A 14 -24.17 -18.41 10.31
N GLN A 15 -23.00 -18.20 10.93
CA GLN A 15 -22.85 -18.26 12.39
C GLN A 15 -23.74 -17.25 13.11
N GLY A 16 -23.83 -16.03 12.60
CA GLY A 16 -24.73 -15.02 13.14
C GLY A 16 -26.21 -15.41 13.03
N LEU A 17 -26.61 -16.01 11.91
CA LEU A 17 -27.95 -16.54 11.70
C LEU A 17 -28.28 -17.71 12.63
N GLN A 18 -27.34 -18.63 12.87
CA GLN A 18 -27.50 -19.73 13.82
C GLN A 18 -27.81 -19.22 15.23
N VAL A 19 -27.08 -18.19 15.69
CA VAL A 19 -27.34 -17.54 16.98
C VAL A 19 -28.74 -16.92 17.04
N ILE A 20 -29.19 -16.28 15.95
CA ILE A 20 -30.53 -15.68 15.86
C ILE A 20 -31.62 -16.76 15.86
N CYS A 21 -31.42 -17.87 15.14
CA CYS A 21 -32.36 -18.99 15.11
C CYS A 21 -32.46 -19.68 16.47
N ALA A 22 -31.37 -19.76 17.24
CA ALA A 22 -31.39 -20.33 18.58
C ALA A 22 -32.07 -19.41 19.61
N ALA A 23 -31.89 -18.08 19.50
CA ALA A 23 -32.38 -17.11 20.48
C ALA A 23 -32.96 -15.83 19.83
N PRO A 24 -34.10 -15.94 19.12
CA PRO A 24 -34.68 -14.81 18.39
C PRO A 24 -35.09 -13.68 19.33
N HIS A 25 -34.87 -12.45 18.88
CA HIS A 25 -35.38 -11.28 19.57
C HIS A 25 -36.90 -11.25 19.45
N SER A 26 -37.56 -11.29 20.60
CA SER A 26 -39.00 -11.24 20.71
C SER A 26 -39.44 -10.04 21.53
N ARG A 27 -40.55 -9.41 21.13
CA ARG A 27 -41.14 -8.28 21.84
C ARG A 27 -42.56 -8.64 22.27
N LEU A 28 -42.94 -8.13 23.44
CA LEU A 28 -44.31 -8.24 23.92
C LEU A 28 -45.25 -7.39 23.04
N GLN A 29 -46.17 -8.03 22.33
CA GLN A 29 -47.14 -7.36 21.45
C GLN A 29 -48.56 -7.59 21.98
N SER A 30 -49.37 -6.53 21.95
CA SER A 30 -50.80 -6.61 22.25
C SER A 30 -51.54 -7.19 21.05
N THR A 31 -52.27 -8.27 21.27
CA THR A 31 -53.20 -8.87 20.31
C THR A 31 -54.60 -8.82 20.86
N VAL A 32 -55.58 -8.57 20.00
CA VAL A 32 -56.98 -8.53 20.40
C VAL A 32 -57.58 -9.91 20.25
N ALA A 33 -58.03 -10.50 21.35
CA ALA A 33 -58.71 -11.78 21.36
C ALA A 33 -60.18 -11.60 21.76
N ASN A 34 -61.09 -12.15 20.96
CA ASN A 34 -62.51 -12.20 21.27
C ASN A 34 -62.82 -13.44 22.10
N ILE A 35 -62.98 -13.26 23.41
CA ILE A 35 -63.17 -14.35 24.38
C ILE A 35 -64.55 -14.30 25.03
N LYS A 36 -65.13 -15.46 25.32
CA LYS A 36 -66.39 -15.56 26.07
C LYS A 36 -66.19 -15.04 27.50
N ALA A 37 -67.27 -14.55 28.12
CA ALA A 37 -67.26 -14.07 29.50
C ALA A 37 -66.64 -15.09 30.49
N ALA A 38 -66.95 -16.38 30.34
CA ALA A 38 -66.41 -17.45 31.19
C ALA A 38 -64.88 -17.66 31.10
N LYS A 39 -64.22 -17.14 30.06
CA LYS A 39 -62.76 -17.25 29.85
C LYS A 39 -62.01 -15.96 30.18
N LEU A 40 -62.70 -14.92 30.65
CA LEU A 40 -62.09 -13.69 31.14
C LEU A 40 -61.30 -13.98 32.43
N LYS A 41 -60.03 -13.58 32.49
CA LYS A 41 -59.13 -13.81 33.64
C LYS A 41 -58.51 -12.49 34.10
N GLY A 42 -58.30 -12.34 35.40
CA GLY A 42 -57.65 -11.18 36.01
C GLY A 42 -58.58 -9.97 36.21
N ARG A 43 -57.99 -8.82 36.56
CA ARG A 43 -58.73 -7.57 36.79
C ARG A 43 -59.21 -6.99 35.46
N LEU A 44 -60.53 -6.91 35.27
CA LEU A 44 -61.13 -6.37 34.06
C LEU A 44 -61.20 -4.83 34.11
N PRO A 45 -61.03 -4.13 32.99
CA PRO A 45 -61.33 -2.69 32.90
C PRO A 45 -62.79 -2.43 33.26
N HIS A 46 -63.06 -1.35 34.01
CA HIS A 46 -64.40 -1.03 34.54
C HIS A 46 -65.51 -1.07 33.46
N LYS A 47 -65.25 -0.42 32.31
CA LYS A 47 -66.19 -0.39 31.18
C LYS A 47 -66.51 -1.77 30.61
N LEU A 48 -65.54 -2.68 30.63
CA LEU A 48 -65.73 -4.06 30.14
C LEU A 48 -66.56 -4.87 31.13
N ALA A 49 -66.29 -4.71 32.43
CA ALA A 49 -67.03 -5.39 33.49
C ALA A 49 -68.52 -4.98 33.53
N GLU A 50 -68.82 -3.68 33.38
CA GLU A 50 -70.21 -3.19 33.31
C GLU A 50 -70.95 -3.74 32.09
N ARG A 51 -70.29 -3.76 30.93
CA ARG A 51 -70.89 -4.29 29.69
C ARG A 51 -71.20 -5.79 29.80
N VAL A 52 -70.29 -6.58 30.38
CA VAL A 52 -70.54 -8.01 30.65
C VAL A 52 -71.74 -8.19 31.59
N LYS A 53 -71.84 -7.37 32.65
CA LYS A 53 -72.95 -7.43 33.61
C LYS A 53 -74.30 -7.10 32.96
N GLN A 54 -74.35 -6.06 32.13
CA GLN A 54 -75.57 -5.68 31.38
C GLN A 54 -75.98 -6.75 30.37
N ASP A 55 -75.03 -7.31 29.62
CA ASP A 55 -75.33 -8.36 28.64
C ASP A 55 -75.87 -9.62 29.32
N PHE A 56 -75.36 -10.00 30.50
CA PHE A 56 -75.88 -11.12 31.28
C PHE A 56 -77.28 -10.85 31.84
N ALA A 57 -77.57 -9.62 32.28
CA ALA A 57 -78.90 -9.21 32.71
C ALA A 57 -79.92 -9.25 31.56
N ASN A 58 -79.46 -9.02 30.32
CA ASN A 58 -80.27 -9.09 29.10
C ASN A 58 -80.30 -10.50 28.46
N GLY A 59 -79.84 -11.54 29.15
CA GLY A 59 -79.86 -12.94 28.68
C GLY A 59 -78.83 -13.29 27.58
N GLN A 60 -77.86 -12.42 27.29
CA GLN A 60 -76.86 -12.62 26.23
C GLN A 60 -75.60 -13.33 26.74
N TYR A 61 -75.71 -14.62 27.09
CA TYR A 61 -74.60 -15.37 27.72
C TYR A 61 -73.48 -15.79 26.76
N ASP A 62 -73.75 -15.88 25.46
CA ASP A 62 -72.79 -16.37 24.45
C ASP A 62 -71.92 -15.29 23.79
N LYS A 63 -72.09 -14.03 24.20
CA LYS A 63 -71.38 -12.90 23.62
C LYS A 63 -69.88 -12.98 23.90
N ARG A 64 -69.09 -12.59 22.89
CA ARG A 64 -67.62 -12.52 22.98
C ARG A 64 -67.18 -11.08 23.16
N TYR A 65 -66.16 -10.91 23.99
CA TYR A 65 -65.64 -9.62 24.38
C TYR A 65 -64.20 -9.48 23.89
N SER A 66 -63.93 -8.33 23.28
CA SER A 66 -62.59 -7.94 22.82
C SER A 66 -61.71 -7.63 24.02
N VAL A 67 -60.63 -8.39 24.18
CA VAL A 67 -59.64 -8.19 25.25
C VAL A 67 -58.25 -8.15 24.65
N GLU A 68 -57.47 -7.15 25.04
CA GLU A 68 -56.04 -7.10 24.72
C GLU A 68 -55.27 -8.13 25.54
N LYS A 69 -54.58 -9.02 24.84
CA LYS A 69 -53.63 -9.97 25.41
C LYS A 69 -52.23 -9.65 24.92
N LYS A 70 -51.31 -9.57 25.86
CA LYS A 70 -49.89 -9.43 25.58
C LYS A 70 -49.31 -10.82 25.33
N GLN A 71 -48.81 -11.06 24.13
CA GLN A 71 -48.07 -12.28 23.80
C GLN A 71 -46.65 -11.93 23.36
N LEU A 72 -45.72 -12.83 23.63
CA LEU A 72 -44.36 -12.70 23.15
C LEU A 72 -44.36 -13.02 21.65
N SER A 73 -44.02 -12.06 20.82
CA SER A 73 -44.01 -12.19 19.37
C SER A 73 -42.59 -12.06 18.84
N VAL A 74 -42.21 -12.97 17.94
CA VAL A 74 -40.95 -12.88 17.18
C VAL A 74 -41.07 -11.94 15.98
N ASP A 75 -42.26 -11.43 15.67
CA ASP A 75 -42.47 -10.50 14.56
C ASP A 75 -42.03 -9.07 14.94
N THR A 76 -40.71 -8.89 15.05
CA THR A 76 -40.04 -7.64 15.42
C THR A 76 -39.45 -6.94 14.18
N PRO A 77 -39.29 -5.60 14.18
CA PRO A 77 -38.63 -4.88 13.08
C PRO A 77 -37.25 -5.44 12.73
N GLU A 78 -36.50 -5.88 13.75
CA GLU A 78 -35.19 -6.50 13.59
C GLU A 78 -35.28 -7.85 12.90
N ASN A 79 -36.18 -8.74 13.31
CA ASN A 79 -36.34 -10.04 12.63
C ASN A 79 -36.85 -9.87 11.20
N ARG A 80 -37.72 -8.89 10.96
CA ARG A 80 -38.15 -8.53 9.59
C ARG A 80 -36.97 -8.06 8.75
N PHE A 81 -36.05 -7.27 9.32
CA PHE A 81 -34.82 -6.87 8.66
C PHE A 81 -33.92 -8.07 8.34
N ILE A 82 -33.71 -9.00 9.28
CA ILE A 82 -32.92 -10.21 9.05
C ILE A 82 -33.54 -11.03 7.91
N LYS A 83 -34.86 -11.25 7.92
CA LYS A 83 -35.58 -11.94 6.84
C LYS A 83 -35.38 -11.27 5.49
N MET A 84 -35.44 -9.93 5.44
CA MET A 84 -35.18 -9.16 4.22
C MET A 84 -33.74 -9.33 3.73
N ALA A 85 -32.75 -9.22 4.61
CA ALA A 85 -31.34 -9.37 4.26
C ALA A 85 -31.05 -10.76 3.69
N VAL A 86 -31.45 -11.83 4.38
CA VAL A 86 -31.28 -13.22 3.92
C VAL A 86 -31.97 -13.43 2.57
N SER A 87 -33.20 -12.93 2.40
CA SER A 87 -33.94 -13.04 1.14
C SER A 87 -33.24 -12.31 -0.01
N LYS A 88 -32.72 -11.10 0.25
CA LYS A 88 -32.03 -10.29 -0.77
C LYS A 88 -30.71 -10.93 -1.19
N ILE A 89 -29.88 -11.40 -0.24
CA ILE A 89 -28.63 -12.12 -0.54
C ILE A 89 -28.91 -13.36 -1.39
N LYS A 90 -29.85 -14.21 -0.95
CA LYS A 90 -30.18 -15.45 -1.66
C LYS A 90 -30.61 -15.17 -3.10
N ARG A 91 -31.51 -14.21 -3.29
CA ARG A 91 -31.99 -13.84 -4.63
C ARG A 91 -30.85 -13.36 -5.52
N GLN A 92 -29.99 -12.48 -5.02
CA GLN A 92 -28.87 -11.96 -5.79
C GLN A 92 -27.83 -13.05 -6.13
N LEU A 93 -27.57 -13.99 -5.23
CA LEU A 93 -26.71 -15.14 -5.52
C LEU A 93 -27.28 -16.04 -6.61
N ALA A 94 -28.59 -16.32 -6.57
CA ALA A 94 -29.26 -17.12 -7.60
C ALA A 94 -29.23 -16.44 -8.98
N GLU A 95 -29.53 -15.14 -9.03
CA GLU A 95 -29.44 -14.35 -10.26
C GLU A 95 -28.02 -14.31 -10.82
N PHE A 96 -27.02 -14.20 -9.94
CA PHE A 96 -25.61 -14.22 -10.31
C PHE A 96 -25.16 -15.59 -10.86
N GLU A 97 -25.50 -16.69 -10.17
CA GLU A 97 -25.21 -18.06 -10.61
C GLU A 97 -25.81 -18.35 -12.00
N GLN A 98 -27.08 -18.00 -12.21
CA GLN A 98 -27.77 -18.23 -13.48
C GLN A 98 -27.09 -17.50 -14.64
N LYS A 99 -26.67 -16.25 -14.42
CA LYS A 99 -25.96 -15.44 -15.43
C LYS A 99 -24.58 -16.01 -15.75
N LEU A 100 -23.84 -16.49 -14.74
CA LEU A 100 -22.54 -17.13 -14.96
C LEU A 100 -22.67 -18.42 -15.78
N LYS A 101 -23.67 -19.27 -15.48
CA LYS A 101 -23.96 -20.49 -16.23
C LYS A 101 -24.27 -20.20 -17.71
N GLN A 102 -25.00 -19.13 -18.00
CA GLN A 102 -25.30 -18.72 -19.38
C GLN A 102 -24.06 -18.28 -20.15
N ASN A 103 -23.18 -17.47 -19.53
CA ASN A 103 -21.94 -17.02 -20.17
C ASN A 103 -20.93 -18.17 -20.39
N ASN A 104 -20.89 -19.15 -19.49
CA ASN A 104 -19.95 -20.28 -19.56
C ASN A 104 -20.36 -21.36 -20.59
N GLN A 105 -21.55 -21.28 -21.18
CA GLN A 105 -22.01 -22.20 -22.24
C GLN A 105 -21.44 -21.87 -23.63
N VAL A 106 -20.85 -20.68 -23.81
CA VAL A 106 -20.22 -20.27 -25.06
C VAL A 106 -18.76 -20.74 -25.07
N PRO A 107 -18.31 -21.60 -26.02
CA PRO A 107 -16.98 -22.20 -25.98
C PRO A 107 -15.81 -21.20 -25.93
N GLU A 108 -15.93 -20.04 -26.59
CA GLU A 108 -14.91 -18.98 -26.58
C GLU A 108 -14.81 -18.20 -25.25
N ASN A 109 -15.83 -18.32 -24.38
CA ASN A 109 -15.94 -17.63 -23.09
C ASN A 109 -15.92 -18.58 -21.89
N GLN A 110 -15.66 -19.87 -22.11
CA GLN A 110 -15.61 -20.86 -21.04
C GLN A 110 -14.35 -20.63 -20.20
N ARG A 111 -14.49 -19.83 -19.14
CA ARG A 111 -13.40 -19.39 -18.25
C ARG A 111 -13.57 -19.87 -16.81
N LEU A 112 -14.68 -20.52 -16.50
CA LEU A 112 -15.02 -20.98 -15.14
C LEU A 112 -15.19 -22.50 -15.11
N SER A 113 -14.69 -23.14 -14.06
CA SER A 113 -14.86 -24.58 -13.85
C SER A 113 -16.27 -24.94 -13.37
N ASP A 114 -16.74 -26.15 -13.67
CA ASP A 114 -18.01 -26.65 -13.13
C ASP A 114 -17.99 -26.78 -11.59
N SER A 115 -16.81 -27.07 -11.02
CA SER A 115 -16.61 -27.09 -9.57
C SER A 115 -16.92 -25.75 -8.91
N PHE A 116 -16.54 -24.64 -9.54
CA PHE A 116 -16.81 -23.28 -9.05
C PHE A 116 -18.31 -22.95 -9.07
N LEU A 117 -19.01 -23.35 -10.14
CA LEU A 117 -20.46 -23.13 -10.26
C LEU A 117 -21.24 -23.93 -9.22
N ASN A 118 -20.80 -25.16 -8.94
CA ASN A 118 -21.40 -26.00 -7.89
C ASN A 118 -21.14 -25.45 -6.49
N GLU A 119 -19.96 -24.89 -6.23
CA GLU A 119 -19.66 -24.23 -4.96
C GLU A 119 -20.57 -23.01 -4.74
N LEU A 120 -20.72 -22.13 -5.74
CA LEU A 120 -21.61 -20.98 -5.66
C LEU A 120 -23.07 -21.38 -5.41
N HIS A 121 -23.52 -22.48 -6.03
CA HIS A 121 -24.84 -23.05 -5.80
C HIS A 121 -25.01 -23.52 -4.35
N SER A 122 -23.99 -24.20 -3.79
CA SER A 122 -24.02 -24.72 -2.41
C SER A 122 -24.26 -23.63 -1.37
N TRP A 123 -23.82 -22.40 -1.63
CA TRP A 123 -23.96 -21.26 -0.71
C TRP A 123 -25.39 -20.76 -0.53
N GLN A 124 -26.29 -21.12 -1.44
CA GLN A 124 -27.70 -20.75 -1.34
C GLN A 124 -28.47 -21.66 -0.37
N GLN A 125 -27.96 -22.87 -0.09
CA GLN A 125 -28.67 -23.88 0.69
C GLN A 125 -28.85 -23.46 2.16
N PRO A 126 -27.83 -22.99 2.89
CA PRO A 126 -28.00 -22.55 4.29
C PRO A 126 -28.96 -21.35 4.41
N LEU A 127 -28.94 -20.44 3.44
CA LEU A 127 -29.86 -19.30 3.41
C LEU A 127 -31.31 -19.77 3.20
N GLN A 128 -31.51 -20.77 2.35
CA GLN A 128 -32.81 -21.38 2.13
C GLN A 128 -33.33 -22.11 3.38
N GLU A 129 -32.47 -22.83 4.09
CA GLU A 129 -32.81 -23.49 5.36
C GLU A 129 -33.25 -22.47 6.41
N VAL A 130 -32.50 -21.38 6.57
CA VAL A 130 -32.83 -20.30 7.50
C VAL A 130 -34.19 -19.66 7.15
N LEU A 131 -34.47 -19.38 5.87
CA LEU A 131 -35.78 -18.86 5.45
C LEU A 131 -36.93 -19.84 5.71
N ASN A 132 -36.65 -21.15 5.70
CA ASN A 132 -37.63 -22.20 5.99
C ASN A 132 -37.80 -22.50 7.49
N HIS A 133 -36.91 -21.98 8.33
CA HIS A 133 -36.97 -22.13 9.78
C HIS A 133 -38.26 -21.51 10.35
N SER A 134 -38.85 -22.16 11.37
CA SER A 134 -40.15 -21.79 11.95
C SER A 134 -40.25 -20.30 12.34
N ILE A 135 -39.20 -19.78 12.96
CA ILE A 135 -39.13 -18.37 13.40
C ILE A 135 -39.31 -17.39 12.24
N LEU A 136 -38.65 -17.58 11.10
CA LEU A 136 -38.72 -16.62 9.99
C LEU A 136 -40.02 -16.75 9.16
N LYS A 137 -40.72 -17.88 9.26
CA LYS A 137 -42.07 -18.02 8.68
C LYS A 137 -43.08 -17.12 9.36
N ASP A 138 -42.99 -16.96 10.68
CA ASP A 138 -43.91 -16.16 11.50
C ASP A 138 -43.59 -14.64 11.50
N VAL A 139 -42.53 -14.23 10.80
CA VAL A 139 -42.09 -12.84 10.69
C VAL A 139 -42.66 -12.19 9.43
N GLY A 140 -43.24 -10.99 9.58
CA GLY A 140 -43.86 -10.22 8.50
C GLY A 140 -42.87 -9.61 7.50
N THR A 141 -43.37 -8.81 6.58
CA THR A 141 -42.56 -8.09 5.59
C THR A 141 -41.84 -6.90 6.23
N HIS A 142 -40.60 -6.67 5.82
CA HIS A 142 -39.85 -5.49 6.23
C HIS A 142 -40.41 -4.21 5.58
N THR A 143 -40.72 -3.20 6.39
CA THR A 143 -41.27 -1.91 5.94
C THR A 143 -40.31 -0.75 6.22
N GLY A 144 -39.03 -1.03 6.46
CA GLY A 144 -38.03 -0.05 6.90
C GLY A 144 -37.85 -0.01 8.43
N LEU A 145 -36.75 0.59 8.87
CA LEU A 145 -36.48 0.92 10.27
C LEU A 145 -36.84 2.40 10.50
N SER A 146 -37.79 2.67 11.40
CA SER A 146 -38.22 4.04 11.71
C SER A 146 -37.23 4.80 12.59
N ARG A 147 -36.31 4.08 13.26
CA ARG A 147 -35.27 4.56 14.19
C ARG A 147 -34.10 3.57 14.19
N GLU A 148 -32.93 4.01 14.67
CA GLU A 148 -31.78 3.14 14.93
C GLU A 148 -32.15 2.03 15.93
N SER A 149 -31.77 0.79 15.63
CA SER A 149 -32.04 -0.36 16.49
C SER A 149 -30.79 -0.76 17.27
N LEU A 150 -30.84 -0.58 18.60
CA LEU A 150 -29.81 -1.06 19.53
C LEU A 150 -29.60 -2.59 19.41
N VAL A 151 -30.65 -3.34 19.07
CA VAL A 151 -30.56 -4.79 18.90
C VAL A 151 -29.70 -5.12 17.68
N LEU A 152 -29.87 -4.42 16.55
CA LEU A 152 -29.00 -4.59 15.37
C LEU A 152 -27.58 -4.07 15.59
N GLN A 153 -27.36 -3.14 16.52
CA GLN A 153 -26.03 -2.60 16.81
C GLN A 153 -25.24 -3.47 17.83
N GLN A 154 -25.91 -3.98 18.85
CA GLN A 154 -25.25 -4.52 20.05
C GLN A 154 -25.58 -5.98 20.36
N LYS A 155 -26.76 -6.50 20.01
CA LYS A 155 -27.14 -7.87 20.38
C LYS A 155 -26.33 -8.87 19.55
N THR A 156 -25.63 -9.78 20.22
CA THR A 156 -24.86 -10.86 19.60
C THR A 156 -25.72 -11.66 18.61
N GLY A 157 -25.15 -12.03 17.47
CA GLY A 157 -25.87 -12.59 16.32
C GLY A 157 -26.44 -11.49 15.41
N TYR A 158 -27.29 -10.60 15.95
CA TYR A 158 -27.89 -9.50 15.17
C TYR A 158 -26.84 -8.49 14.69
N SER A 159 -25.92 -8.08 15.55
CA SER A 159 -24.84 -7.17 15.19
C SER A 159 -23.86 -7.78 14.19
N ALA A 160 -23.58 -9.08 14.31
CA ALA A 160 -22.75 -9.81 13.36
C ALA A 160 -23.42 -9.86 11.98
N VAL A 161 -24.69 -10.28 11.91
CA VAL A 161 -25.47 -10.32 10.67
C VAL A 161 -25.63 -8.92 10.08
N TYR A 162 -25.85 -7.89 10.89
CA TYR A 162 -25.99 -6.52 10.44
C TYR A 162 -24.69 -5.97 9.83
N ARG A 163 -23.54 -6.15 10.49
CA ARG A 163 -22.23 -5.71 9.96
C ARG A 163 -21.87 -6.42 8.67
N VAL A 164 -21.97 -7.75 8.67
CA VAL A 164 -21.70 -8.57 7.48
C VAL A 164 -22.69 -8.23 6.37
N TRP A 165 -23.96 -7.95 6.68
CA TRP A 165 -24.91 -7.44 5.70
C TRP A 165 -24.52 -6.06 5.16
N GLN A 166 -24.01 -5.11 5.95
CA GLN A 166 -23.57 -3.82 5.41
C GLN A 166 -22.38 -3.97 4.46
N GLU A 167 -21.42 -4.82 4.82
CA GLU A 167 -20.27 -5.16 3.96
C GLU A 167 -20.75 -5.88 2.69
N LEU A 168 -21.53 -6.94 2.83
CA LEU A 168 -22.12 -7.68 1.71
C LEU A 168 -23.04 -6.80 0.88
N LYS A 169 -23.79 -5.86 1.47
CA LYS A 169 -24.65 -4.91 0.77
C LYS A 169 -23.81 -3.94 -0.03
N PHE A 170 -22.63 -3.53 0.42
CA PHE A 170 -21.72 -2.74 -0.41
C PHE A 170 -21.30 -3.52 -1.66
N TYR A 171 -20.84 -4.78 -1.49
CA TYR A 171 -20.55 -5.66 -2.62
C TYR A 171 -21.80 -5.90 -3.49
N LEU A 172 -22.93 -6.24 -2.88
CA LEU A 172 -24.20 -6.60 -3.52
C LEU A 172 -24.98 -5.43 -4.08
N ASP A 173 -24.74 -4.19 -3.66
CA ASP A 173 -25.31 -2.99 -4.28
C ASP A 173 -24.38 -2.50 -5.40
N VAL A 174 -23.05 -2.69 -5.30
CA VAL A 174 -22.13 -2.63 -6.46
C VAL A 174 -22.57 -3.63 -7.53
N PHE A 175 -23.04 -4.81 -7.12
CA PHE A 175 -23.68 -5.79 -7.98
C PHE A 175 -25.12 -5.33 -8.37
N GLY A 176 -25.98 -4.96 -7.42
CA GLY A 176 -27.44 -4.94 -7.61
C GLY A 176 -28.08 -3.63 -8.08
N ASN A 177 -27.46 -2.46 -7.85
CA ASN A 177 -27.98 -1.17 -8.35
C ASN A 177 -27.65 -0.93 -9.83
N GLN A 178 -26.95 -1.87 -10.43
CA GLN A 178 -26.63 -1.89 -11.83
C GLN A 178 -27.57 -2.87 -12.52
N SER A 179 -28.52 -2.34 -13.30
CA SER A 179 -29.05 -3.04 -14.48
C SER A 179 -27.91 -3.56 -15.40
N SER A 180 -26.68 -3.11 -15.18
CA SER A 180 -25.41 -3.52 -15.78
C SER A 180 -24.53 -4.52 -15.00
N ILE A 181 -25.01 -5.30 -14.00
CA ILE A 181 -24.32 -6.59 -13.68
C ILE A 181 -24.15 -7.42 -14.97
N SER A 182 -25.11 -7.25 -15.89
CA SER A 182 -25.11 -7.84 -17.22
C SER A 182 -23.90 -7.43 -18.07
N MET A 183 -23.11 -6.45 -17.64
CA MET A 183 -21.99 -5.91 -18.41
C MET A 183 -20.64 -5.99 -17.70
N LYS A 184 -20.58 -6.26 -16.38
CA LYS A 184 -19.30 -6.32 -15.67
C LYS A 184 -18.70 -7.72 -15.59
N SER A 185 -17.45 -7.84 -16.04
CA SER A 185 -16.69 -9.09 -16.07
C SER A 185 -16.09 -9.41 -14.69
N VAL A 186 -15.73 -10.68 -14.44
CA VAL A 186 -15.04 -11.10 -13.21
C VAL A 186 -13.74 -10.31 -12.99
N ALA A 187 -13.12 -9.82 -14.07
CA ALA A 187 -11.92 -9.00 -14.01
C ALA A 187 -12.16 -7.65 -13.32
N GLU A 188 -13.26 -6.95 -13.61
CA GLU A 188 -13.55 -5.65 -12.99
C GLU A 188 -13.88 -5.80 -11.50
N ILE A 189 -14.45 -6.94 -11.09
CA ILE A 189 -14.67 -7.25 -9.67
C ILE A 189 -13.34 -7.43 -8.96
N TYR A 190 -12.42 -8.15 -9.59
CA TYR A 190 -11.08 -8.38 -9.07
C TYR A 190 -10.29 -7.07 -8.94
N GLU A 191 -10.41 -6.17 -9.91
CA GLU A 191 -9.84 -4.83 -9.89
C GLU A 191 -10.29 -4.01 -8.68
N VAL A 192 -11.61 -3.88 -8.47
CA VAL A 192 -12.17 -3.17 -7.32
C VAL A 192 -11.70 -3.80 -6.01
N TRP A 193 -11.61 -5.14 -5.95
CA TRP A 193 -11.09 -5.83 -4.78
C TRP A 193 -9.61 -5.50 -4.51
N CYS A 194 -8.76 -5.50 -5.54
CA CYS A 194 -7.34 -5.13 -5.42
C CYS A 194 -7.18 -3.70 -4.87
N PHE A 195 -8.01 -2.77 -5.37
CA PHE A 195 -8.05 -1.40 -4.89
C PHE A 195 -8.41 -1.28 -3.41
N LEU A 196 -9.45 -2.01 -2.98
CA LEU A 196 -9.85 -2.05 -1.57
C LEU A 196 -8.81 -2.74 -0.68
N CYS A 197 -8.11 -3.75 -1.19
CA CYS A 197 -7.00 -4.39 -0.49
C CYS A 197 -5.84 -3.41 -0.24
N LEU A 198 -5.44 -2.63 -1.25
CA LEU A 198 -4.45 -1.56 -1.08
C LEU A 198 -4.90 -0.50 -0.07
N LYS A 199 -6.18 -0.12 -0.10
CA LYS A 199 -6.75 0.78 0.91
C LYS A 199 -6.61 0.20 2.33
N GLN A 200 -6.93 -1.08 2.52
CA GLN A 200 -6.79 -1.76 3.81
C GLN A 200 -5.35 -1.82 4.28
N ILE A 201 -4.40 -2.11 3.39
CA ILE A 201 -2.96 -2.12 3.70
C ILE A 201 -2.51 -0.75 4.23
N LEU A 202 -2.93 0.34 3.57
CA LEU A 202 -2.61 1.69 4.03
C LEU A 202 -3.15 1.95 5.45
N GLU A 203 -4.42 1.64 5.70
CA GLU A 203 -5.10 1.94 6.96
C GLU A 203 -4.63 1.06 8.13
N HIS A 204 -4.57 -0.25 7.91
CA HIS A 204 -4.37 -1.22 9.00
C HIS A 204 -2.91 -1.59 9.21
N ASP A 205 -2.11 -1.67 8.14
CA ASP A 205 -0.73 -2.18 8.22
C ASP A 205 0.32 -1.06 8.15
N LEU A 206 0.04 0.04 7.45
CA LEU A 206 0.95 1.19 7.34
C LEU A 206 0.59 2.37 8.27
N GLY A 207 -0.53 2.26 9.01
CA GLY A 207 -0.97 3.20 10.04
C GLY A 207 -1.41 4.56 9.49
N PHE A 208 -1.94 4.60 8.27
CA PHE A 208 -2.52 5.80 7.70
C PHE A 208 -3.95 6.01 8.19
N GLU A 209 -4.30 7.24 8.54
CA GLU A 209 -5.67 7.63 8.87
C GLU A 209 -6.34 8.29 7.67
N LEU A 210 -7.57 7.88 7.37
CA LEU A 210 -8.36 8.47 6.31
C LEU A 210 -8.75 9.91 6.67
N VAL A 211 -8.36 10.87 5.84
CA VAL A 211 -8.73 12.28 6.00
C VAL A 211 -10.05 12.52 5.26
N GLU A 212 -11.14 12.67 6.03
CA GLU A 212 -12.43 13.10 5.47
C GLU A 212 -12.30 14.49 4.85
N ASN A 213 -12.50 14.60 3.53
CA ASN A 213 -12.64 15.89 2.85
C ASN A 213 -13.54 15.77 1.61
N GLY A 214 -14.84 16.08 1.78
CA GLY A 214 -15.73 16.47 0.67
C GLY A 214 -16.94 15.59 0.36
N ALA A 215 -17.32 14.63 1.21
CA ALA A 215 -18.51 13.79 1.03
C ALA A 215 -19.87 14.53 1.17
N THR A 216 -19.90 15.87 1.10
CA THR A 216 -21.13 16.70 1.17
C THR A 216 -21.32 17.66 0.00
N LYS A 217 -20.58 17.47 -1.12
CA LYS A 217 -21.03 17.90 -2.45
C LYS A 217 -21.05 16.70 -3.40
N LEU A 218 -21.70 15.65 -2.90
CA LEU A 218 -22.14 14.48 -3.65
C LEU A 218 -23.24 14.92 -4.62
N ALA A 219 -22.87 15.45 -5.78
CA ALA A 219 -23.73 15.25 -6.94
C ALA A 219 -23.63 13.77 -7.28
N GLN A 220 -24.66 13.05 -6.87
CA GLN A 220 -24.96 11.67 -7.18
C GLN A 220 -24.98 11.51 -8.70
N ASN A 221 -23.85 11.14 -9.29
CA ASN A 221 -23.79 10.61 -10.65
C ASN A 221 -23.40 9.14 -10.52
N ASP A 222 -24.11 8.28 -11.24
CA ASP A 222 -24.31 6.85 -11.03
C ASP A 222 -23.07 5.93 -11.15
N PHE A 223 -21.87 6.47 -11.12
CA PHE A 223 -20.61 5.72 -11.13
C PHE A 223 -19.56 6.51 -10.37
N PHE A 224 -18.59 5.83 -9.75
CA PHE A 224 -17.33 6.42 -9.27
C PHE A 224 -16.47 7.05 -10.41
N GLU A 225 -17.09 7.45 -11.52
CA GLU A 225 -16.51 8.32 -12.54
C GLU A 225 -16.47 9.75 -12.00
N TYR A 226 -15.42 10.04 -11.25
CA TYR A 226 -15.07 11.41 -10.92
C TYR A 226 -14.51 12.13 -12.14
N GLN A 227 -15.38 12.70 -12.98
CA GLN A 227 -14.96 13.80 -13.85
C GLN A 227 -14.94 15.10 -13.04
N LEU A 228 -13.78 15.48 -12.50
CA LEU A 228 -13.54 16.85 -12.03
C LEU A 228 -12.09 17.27 -12.32
N LYS A 229 -11.89 18.60 -12.33
CA LYS A 229 -10.77 19.40 -12.90
C LYS A 229 -9.31 18.99 -12.61
N ASP A 230 -9.06 17.92 -11.86
CA ASP A 230 -7.74 17.51 -11.38
C ASP A 230 -7.55 16.00 -11.57
N GLU A 231 -6.32 15.57 -11.89
CA GLU A 231 -5.98 14.18 -12.29
C GLU A 231 -6.30 13.13 -11.20
N PHE A 232 -6.52 13.56 -9.95
CA PHE A 232 -6.80 12.73 -8.76
C PHE A 232 -8.12 13.12 -8.06
N ALA A 233 -9.04 13.81 -8.75
CA ALA A 233 -10.35 14.10 -8.18
C ALA A 233 -11.08 12.80 -7.82
N GLY A 234 -11.43 12.60 -6.54
CA GLY A 234 -12.08 11.37 -6.05
C GLY A 234 -11.18 10.35 -5.37
N ALA A 235 -9.87 10.60 -5.28
CA ALA A 235 -8.94 9.74 -4.55
C ALA A 235 -9.23 9.73 -3.03
N PHE A 236 -9.06 8.59 -2.38
CA PHE A 236 -8.97 8.53 -0.92
C PHE A 236 -7.70 9.22 -0.47
N ARG A 237 -7.83 10.13 0.50
CA ARG A 237 -6.72 10.90 1.04
C ARG A 237 -6.42 10.42 2.44
N PHE A 238 -5.15 10.20 2.71
CA PHE A 238 -4.68 9.69 3.98
C PHE A 238 -3.58 10.56 4.57
N LYS A 239 -3.48 10.55 5.89
CA LYS A 239 -2.41 11.19 6.64
C LYS A 239 -1.89 10.22 7.70
N ARG A 240 -0.58 10.22 7.89
CA ARG A 240 0.08 9.47 8.97
C ARG A 240 0.65 10.43 10.01
N SER A 241 0.88 9.92 11.22
CA SER A 241 1.35 10.70 12.37
C SER A 241 2.73 11.35 12.16
N ASP A 242 3.57 10.79 11.30
CA ASP A 242 4.89 11.30 10.91
C ASP A 242 4.85 12.43 9.86
N GLY A 243 3.65 12.84 9.43
CA GLY A 243 3.44 13.89 8.44
C GLY A 243 3.44 13.41 6.99
N VAL A 244 3.68 12.12 6.73
CA VAL A 244 3.52 11.53 5.40
C VAL A 244 2.04 11.52 5.01
N THR A 245 1.75 11.85 3.75
CA THR A 245 0.39 11.82 3.21
C THR A 245 0.33 10.91 2.00
N ALA A 246 -0.82 10.27 1.78
CA ALA A 246 -1.03 9.39 0.64
C ALA A 246 -2.35 9.70 -0.08
N ARG A 247 -2.40 9.46 -1.39
CA ARG A 247 -3.60 9.49 -2.21
C ARG A 247 -3.73 8.16 -2.95
N LEU A 248 -4.88 7.52 -2.84
CA LEU A 248 -5.19 6.28 -3.55
C LEU A 248 -6.37 6.53 -4.49
N ALA A 249 -6.14 6.41 -5.80
CA ALA A 249 -7.13 6.65 -6.84
C ALA A 249 -7.45 5.37 -7.62
N HIS A 250 -8.72 5.20 -7.98
CA HIS A 250 -9.23 4.15 -8.87
C HIS A 250 -9.45 4.76 -10.27
N GLU A 251 -8.92 4.11 -11.31
CA GLU A 251 -9.00 4.50 -12.71
C GLU A 251 -8.73 6.00 -13.01
N PRO A 252 -7.69 6.64 -12.44
CA PRO A 252 -7.40 8.04 -12.75
C PRO A 252 -7.00 8.22 -14.22
N LYS A 253 -7.58 9.22 -14.86
CA LYS A 253 -7.40 9.47 -16.30
C LYS A 253 -6.33 10.52 -16.57
N PHE A 254 -5.19 10.08 -17.09
CA PHE A 254 -4.12 10.96 -17.54
C PHE A 254 -4.26 11.30 -19.02
N THR A 255 -4.47 12.58 -19.34
CA THR A 255 -4.70 13.06 -20.71
C THR A 255 -3.65 14.08 -21.14
N ARG A 256 -3.62 14.44 -22.43
CA ARG A 256 -2.77 15.51 -22.99
C ARG A 256 -2.97 16.88 -22.32
N LYS A 257 -4.14 17.11 -21.74
CA LYS A 257 -4.51 18.37 -21.08
C LYS A 257 -4.17 18.38 -19.58
N GLY A 258 -3.55 17.32 -19.06
CA GLY A 258 -3.11 17.27 -17.66
C GLY A 258 -2.12 18.40 -17.35
N LYS A 259 -2.27 18.99 -16.16
CA LYS A 259 -1.47 20.12 -15.68
C LYS A 259 -0.18 19.66 -15.03
N SER A 260 -0.28 18.76 -14.06
CA SER A 260 0.86 18.32 -13.25
C SER A 260 1.50 17.07 -13.85
N ILE A 261 0.67 16.09 -14.22
CA ILE A 261 1.08 14.84 -14.84
C ILE A 261 0.21 14.62 -16.08
N ARG A 262 0.84 14.33 -17.21
CA ARG A 262 0.13 14.10 -18.47
C ARG A 262 0.74 13.01 -19.31
N SER A 263 -0.09 12.46 -20.18
CA SER A 263 0.31 11.63 -21.32
C SER A 263 0.36 12.49 -22.58
N TYR A 264 1.38 12.32 -23.44
CA TYR A 264 1.52 13.16 -24.65
C TYR A 264 0.77 12.62 -25.87
N LEU A 265 0.60 11.30 -25.97
CA LEU A 265 0.03 10.64 -27.14
C LEU A 265 -1.38 10.15 -26.88
N VAL A 266 -1.54 9.06 -26.14
CA VAL A 266 -2.85 8.47 -25.83
C VAL A 266 -3.13 8.57 -24.35
N SER A 267 -4.41 8.76 -24.01
CA SER A 267 -4.84 8.76 -22.61
C SER A 267 -4.46 7.44 -21.94
N GLN A 268 -3.96 7.53 -20.71
CA GLN A 268 -3.64 6.38 -19.88
C GLN A 268 -4.59 6.34 -18.69
N VAL A 269 -5.11 5.16 -18.40
CA VAL A 269 -6.02 4.90 -17.27
C VAL A 269 -5.51 3.65 -16.57
N PRO A 270 -4.51 3.76 -15.68
CA PRO A 270 -4.14 2.67 -14.78
C PRO A 270 -5.29 2.41 -13.81
N ASP A 271 -5.51 1.15 -13.43
CA ASP A 271 -6.62 0.79 -12.53
C ASP A 271 -6.44 1.41 -11.14
N ILE A 272 -5.20 1.43 -10.62
CA ILE A 272 -4.92 1.94 -9.28
C ILE A 272 -3.65 2.79 -9.30
N VAL A 273 -3.72 3.96 -8.67
CA VAL A 273 -2.58 4.85 -8.49
C VAL A 273 -2.43 5.21 -7.02
N LEU A 274 -1.26 4.88 -6.47
CA LEU A 274 -0.85 5.28 -5.14
C LEU A 274 0.19 6.41 -5.27
N GLU A 275 -0.15 7.57 -4.75
CA GLU A 275 0.79 8.68 -4.59
C GLU A 275 1.11 8.88 -3.11
N VAL A 276 2.38 8.98 -2.76
CA VAL A 276 2.84 9.32 -1.42
C VAL A 276 3.64 10.62 -1.48
N THR A 277 3.29 11.55 -0.59
CA THR A 277 3.99 12.83 -0.43
C THR A 277 4.65 12.88 0.94
N LEU A 278 5.96 13.10 0.94
CA LEU A 278 6.74 13.27 2.17
C LEU A 278 6.66 14.72 2.67
N PRO A 279 6.65 14.95 3.99
CA PRO A 279 6.71 16.29 4.57
C PRO A 279 8.01 16.99 4.17
N LYS A 280 7.96 18.32 4.07
CA LYS A 280 9.14 19.13 3.78
C LYS A 280 10.18 18.96 4.88
N SER A 281 11.40 18.59 4.51
CA SER A 281 12.51 18.56 5.46
C SER A 281 13.02 19.99 5.68
N PRO A 282 13.23 20.43 6.94
CA PRO A 282 13.80 21.74 7.22
C PRO A 282 15.24 21.90 6.69
N SER A 283 15.92 20.80 6.38
CA SER A 283 17.30 20.75 5.88
C SER A 283 17.44 20.56 4.36
N SER A 284 16.33 20.54 3.60
CA SER A 284 16.39 20.47 2.14
C SER A 284 16.20 21.85 1.51
N ASP A 285 17.19 22.31 0.75
CA ASP A 285 17.14 23.54 -0.06
C ASP A 285 16.08 23.50 -1.18
N SER A 286 15.36 22.38 -1.33
CA SER A 286 14.27 22.21 -2.28
C SER A 286 12.93 22.66 -1.70
N SER A 287 12.30 23.66 -2.31
CA SER A 287 10.96 24.16 -1.95
C SER A 287 9.80 23.23 -2.38
N GLU A 288 10.08 22.22 -3.21
CA GLU A 288 9.11 21.27 -3.77
C GLU A 288 8.86 20.07 -2.83
N ASP A 289 7.60 19.67 -2.72
CA ASP A 289 7.20 18.46 -2.02
C ASP A 289 7.75 17.23 -2.75
N LYS A 290 8.35 16.30 -2.00
CA LYS A 290 8.86 15.04 -2.57
C LYS A 290 7.70 14.06 -2.71
N GLN A 291 7.34 13.74 -3.95
CA GLN A 291 6.20 12.91 -4.30
C GLN A 291 6.64 11.66 -5.06
N PHE A 292 6.08 10.52 -4.68
CA PHE A 292 6.39 9.20 -5.22
C PHE A 292 5.10 8.55 -5.71
N ILE A 293 5.10 8.00 -6.92
CA ILE A 293 3.92 7.38 -7.53
C ILE A 293 4.22 5.92 -7.87
N TRP A 294 3.35 5.03 -7.42
CA TRP A 294 3.29 3.63 -7.83
C TRP A 294 1.97 3.36 -8.56
N LEU A 295 2.07 2.62 -9.66
CA LEU A 295 0.93 2.23 -10.48
C LEU A 295 0.66 0.74 -10.28
N PHE A 296 -0.62 0.39 -10.20
CA PHE A 296 -1.05 -1.00 -10.18
C PHE A 296 -2.18 -1.22 -11.18
N ASP A 297 -2.19 -2.39 -11.80
CA ASP A 297 -3.21 -2.80 -12.78
C ASP A 297 -3.58 -4.26 -12.54
N ALA A 298 -4.86 -4.53 -12.37
CA ALA A 298 -5.37 -5.81 -11.95
C ALA A 298 -5.74 -6.67 -13.16
N LYS A 299 -5.11 -7.85 -13.26
CA LYS A 299 -5.39 -8.83 -14.31
C LYS A 299 -5.92 -10.12 -13.70
N TYR A 300 -7.22 -10.37 -13.90
CA TYR A 300 -7.85 -11.61 -13.44
C TYR A 300 -7.60 -12.79 -14.40
N ARG A 301 -6.34 -13.19 -14.51
CA ARG A 301 -5.87 -14.39 -15.23
C ARG A 301 -4.39 -14.64 -14.94
N ILE A 302 -3.99 -15.89 -15.09
CA ILE A 302 -2.60 -16.35 -15.04
C ILE A 302 -2.11 -16.72 -16.44
N LYS A 303 -0.79 -16.83 -16.62
CA LYS A 303 -0.15 -17.34 -17.83
C LYS A 303 -0.41 -18.84 -17.91
N THR A 304 -1.05 -19.30 -18.99
CA THR A 304 -1.45 -20.70 -19.20
C THR A 304 -0.60 -21.43 -20.24
N ASP A 305 0.04 -20.68 -21.13
CA ASP A 305 0.77 -21.22 -22.28
C ASP A 305 2.20 -20.68 -22.30
N LYS A 306 3.17 -21.54 -22.62
CA LYS A 306 4.55 -21.12 -22.88
C LYS A 306 4.63 -20.51 -24.28
N ASN A 307 5.15 -19.30 -24.35
CA ASN A 307 5.55 -18.67 -25.60
C ASN A 307 6.95 -19.16 -26.00
N ARG A 308 7.24 -19.17 -27.30
CA ARG A 308 8.57 -19.54 -27.83
C ARG A 308 9.70 -18.60 -27.40
N PHE A 309 9.35 -17.46 -26.80
CA PHE A 309 10.26 -16.43 -26.32
C PHE A 309 10.39 -16.41 -24.79
N ASP A 310 9.68 -17.29 -24.10
CA ASP A 310 9.78 -17.42 -22.65
C ASP A 310 11.14 -17.98 -22.24
N ASP A 311 11.59 -17.62 -21.04
CA ASP A 311 12.79 -18.24 -20.48
C ASP A 311 12.53 -19.75 -20.32
N SER A 312 13.47 -20.55 -20.80
CA SER A 312 13.50 -22.01 -20.60
C SER A 312 13.33 -22.44 -19.14
N ASN A 313 13.69 -21.57 -18.18
CA ASN A 313 13.58 -21.81 -16.75
C ASN A 313 12.21 -21.47 -16.14
N GLU A 314 11.29 -20.84 -16.88
CA GLU A 314 9.93 -20.58 -16.38
C GLU A 314 9.13 -21.90 -16.29
N ASP A 315 8.79 -22.31 -15.07
CA ASP A 315 7.94 -23.48 -14.82
C ASP A 315 6.48 -23.06 -14.62
N ILE A 316 5.79 -22.83 -15.74
CA ILE A 316 4.35 -22.47 -15.73
C ILE A 316 3.42 -23.61 -15.29
N GLU A 317 3.93 -24.85 -15.14
CA GLU A 317 3.10 -25.98 -14.68
C GLU A 317 2.97 -25.98 -13.15
N SER A 318 3.99 -25.51 -12.44
CA SER A 318 4.04 -25.51 -10.97
C SER A 318 3.95 -24.12 -10.33
N THR A 319 4.15 -23.05 -11.12
CA THR A 319 4.24 -21.67 -10.64
C THR A 319 3.31 -20.76 -11.45
N ASP A 320 2.45 -20.02 -10.75
CA ASP A 320 1.52 -19.09 -11.40
C ASP A 320 2.23 -17.79 -11.82
N TYR A 321 2.29 -17.51 -13.12
CA TYR A 321 2.80 -16.24 -13.64
C TYR A 321 1.67 -15.32 -14.10
N VAL A 322 1.91 -14.00 -14.10
CA VAL A 322 1.03 -13.05 -14.77
C VAL A 322 1.26 -13.13 -16.28
N PRO A 323 0.25 -12.91 -17.13
CA PRO A 323 0.47 -12.86 -18.57
C PRO A 323 1.43 -11.74 -19.00
N ASP A 324 2.26 -12.00 -20.01
CA ASP A 324 3.29 -11.07 -20.49
C ASP A 324 2.73 -9.69 -20.90
N ASP A 325 1.52 -9.65 -21.45
CA ASP A 325 0.88 -8.40 -21.85
C ASP A 325 0.54 -7.48 -20.67
N ALA A 326 0.34 -8.05 -19.48
CA ALA A 326 0.20 -7.28 -18.24
C ALA A 326 1.50 -6.56 -17.86
N ILE A 327 2.64 -7.25 -17.97
CA ILE A 327 3.97 -6.65 -17.74
C ILE A 327 4.27 -5.58 -18.79
N ASN A 328 3.96 -5.85 -20.06
CA ASN A 328 4.10 -4.85 -21.14
C ASN A 328 3.25 -3.61 -20.90
N GLN A 329 2.03 -3.78 -20.35
CA GLN A 329 1.18 -2.67 -19.94
C GLN A 329 1.84 -1.82 -18.84
N MET A 330 2.60 -2.42 -17.93
CA MET A 330 3.31 -1.68 -16.87
C MET A 330 4.44 -0.83 -17.43
N HIS A 331 5.23 -1.37 -18.37
CA HIS A 331 6.21 -0.57 -19.12
C HIS A 331 5.55 0.62 -19.82
N ARG A 332 4.42 0.39 -20.49
CA ARG A 332 3.65 1.44 -21.16
C ARG A 332 3.24 2.55 -20.20
N TYR A 333 2.68 2.21 -19.04
CA TYR A 333 2.22 3.23 -18.09
C TYR A 333 3.37 4.02 -17.46
N ARG A 334 4.43 3.33 -17.01
CA ARG A 334 5.63 3.99 -16.46
C ARG A 334 6.20 5.03 -17.43
N ASP A 335 6.30 4.67 -18.70
CA ASP A 335 6.96 5.50 -19.71
C ASP A 335 6.01 6.50 -20.40
N ALA A 336 4.69 6.33 -20.32
CA ALA A 336 3.74 7.26 -20.94
C ALA A 336 3.47 8.52 -20.09
N LEU A 337 3.64 8.44 -18.77
CA LEU A 337 3.37 9.54 -17.84
C LEU A 337 4.60 10.45 -17.68
N ILE A 338 4.37 11.77 -17.80
CA ILE A 338 5.39 12.81 -17.65
C ILE A 338 4.89 13.86 -16.67
N ARG A 339 5.72 14.17 -15.68
CA ARG A 339 5.51 15.29 -14.76
C ARG A 339 6.07 16.58 -15.35
N LEU A 340 5.33 17.67 -15.16
CA LEU A 340 5.76 19.02 -15.51
C LEU A 340 5.98 19.80 -14.21
N SER A 341 7.19 20.31 -14.00
CA SER A 341 7.46 21.30 -12.95
C SER A 341 7.53 22.70 -13.54
N GLU A 342 6.93 23.65 -12.84
CA GLU A 342 6.94 25.06 -13.26
C GLU A 342 8.39 25.59 -13.28
N PRO A 343 8.73 26.49 -14.23
CA PRO A 343 10.01 27.18 -14.20
C PRO A 343 10.14 27.98 -12.90
N ARG A 344 11.24 27.78 -12.15
CA ARG A 344 11.49 28.53 -10.91
C ARG A 344 11.55 30.03 -11.22
N LEU A 345 10.64 30.81 -10.64
CA LEU A 345 10.83 32.24 -10.44
C LEU A 345 11.52 32.40 -9.08
N SER A 346 12.77 32.86 -9.06
CA SER A 346 13.30 33.49 -7.85
C SER A 346 12.38 34.63 -7.46
N GLU A 347 12.13 34.80 -6.16
CA GLU A 347 11.30 35.85 -5.57
C GLU A 347 11.91 37.26 -5.78
N SER A 348 11.96 37.70 -7.03
CA SER A 348 12.23 39.06 -7.43
C SER A 348 11.14 39.43 -8.42
N SER A 349 10.27 40.31 -7.95
CA SER A 349 9.09 40.87 -8.58
C SER A 349 9.17 41.12 -10.08
N SER A 350 8.00 40.96 -10.73
CA SER A 350 7.63 41.56 -12.02
C SER A 350 8.46 41.16 -13.25
N SER A 351 8.35 39.92 -13.69
CA SER A 351 8.17 39.58 -15.11
C SER A 351 8.03 38.07 -15.24
N SER A 352 6.81 37.59 -15.51
CA SER A 352 6.63 36.28 -16.12
C SER A 352 7.27 36.37 -17.51
N ILE A 353 8.50 35.89 -17.67
CA ILE A 353 9.10 35.71 -18.98
C ILE A 353 8.30 34.58 -19.65
N ALA A 354 7.25 34.97 -20.38
CA ALA A 354 6.48 34.09 -21.23
C ALA A 354 7.45 33.42 -22.21
N GLY A 355 7.70 32.11 -22.03
CA GLY A 355 8.51 31.34 -22.98
C GLY A 355 9.41 30.25 -22.42
N GLN A 356 9.66 30.16 -21.11
CA GLN A 356 10.44 29.02 -20.61
C GLN A 356 9.59 27.75 -20.53
N PRO A 357 10.00 26.66 -21.21
CA PRO A 357 9.26 25.40 -21.17
C PRO A 357 9.37 24.78 -19.77
N ALA A 358 8.25 24.24 -19.28
CA ALA A 358 8.22 23.49 -18.03
C ALA A 358 9.25 22.35 -18.05
N LYS A 359 9.94 22.15 -16.92
CA LYS A 359 10.89 21.06 -16.76
C LYS A 359 10.11 19.74 -16.74
N LYS A 360 10.67 18.70 -17.36
CA LYS A 360 10.04 17.38 -17.47
C LYS A 360 10.79 16.37 -16.61
N SER A 361 10.06 15.53 -15.91
CA SER A 361 10.61 14.40 -15.16
C SER A 361 9.68 13.19 -15.25
N ARG A 362 10.22 12.01 -14.92
CA ARG A 362 9.45 10.78 -14.75
C ARG A 362 8.80 10.79 -13.35
N PRO A 363 7.46 10.69 -13.24
CA PRO A 363 6.80 10.67 -11.94
C PRO A 363 6.71 9.27 -11.30
N VAL A 364 6.74 8.21 -12.12
CA VAL A 364 6.44 6.84 -11.70
C VAL A 364 7.71 6.17 -11.19
N PHE A 365 7.68 5.70 -9.94
CA PHE A 365 8.77 4.97 -9.30
C PHE A 365 8.69 3.47 -9.53
N GLY A 366 7.48 2.93 -9.66
CA GLY A 366 7.26 1.53 -10.01
C GLY A 366 5.87 1.31 -10.60
N ALA A 367 5.76 0.28 -11.44
CA ALA A 367 4.48 -0.13 -12.01
C ALA A 367 4.35 -1.65 -11.97
N PHE A 368 3.26 -2.15 -11.39
CA PHE A 368 3.11 -3.56 -11.06
C PHE A 368 1.76 -4.12 -11.48
N ALA A 369 1.77 -5.32 -12.06
CA ALA A 369 0.54 -6.07 -12.28
C ALA A 369 0.09 -6.76 -10.98
N LEU A 370 -1.22 -6.78 -10.72
CA LEU A 370 -1.84 -7.54 -9.64
C LEU A 370 -2.59 -8.72 -10.26
N TYR A 371 -2.33 -9.94 -9.82
CA TYR A 371 -2.88 -11.13 -10.48
C TYR A 371 -3.23 -12.23 -9.48
N PRO A 372 -4.19 -13.11 -9.81
CA PRO A 372 -4.74 -14.08 -8.86
C PRO A 372 -3.89 -15.35 -8.78
N GLY A 373 -2.56 -15.23 -8.70
CA GLY A 373 -1.65 -16.37 -8.55
C GLY A 373 -1.61 -16.89 -7.11
N PHE A 374 -1.59 -18.20 -6.91
CA PHE A 374 -1.69 -18.82 -5.59
C PHE A 374 -0.31 -19.21 -5.03
N PHE A 375 0.10 -18.51 -3.97
CA PHE A 375 1.39 -18.72 -3.32
C PHE A 375 1.28 -18.71 -1.81
N ASP A 376 2.07 -19.54 -1.13
CA ASP A 376 2.46 -19.28 0.25
C ASP A 376 3.55 -18.21 0.27
N GLN A 377 3.11 -16.95 0.35
CA GLN A 377 4.01 -15.79 0.26
C GLN A 377 4.91 -15.64 1.49
N SER A 378 4.65 -16.38 2.58
CA SER A 378 5.47 -16.34 3.79
C SER A 378 6.75 -17.17 3.68
N THR A 379 6.73 -18.22 2.85
CA THR A 379 7.86 -19.14 2.68
C THR A 379 8.50 -19.05 1.31
N LYS A 380 7.73 -18.73 0.27
CA LYS A 380 8.23 -18.61 -1.10
C LYS A 380 8.59 -17.17 -1.45
N PRO A 381 9.70 -16.94 -2.18
CA PRO A 381 10.00 -15.62 -2.73
C PRO A 381 9.07 -15.30 -3.90
N ASN A 382 8.81 -14.00 -4.12
CA ASN A 382 8.09 -13.52 -5.29
C ASN A 382 8.87 -13.86 -6.58
N PRO A 383 8.27 -14.55 -7.58
CA PRO A 383 8.92 -14.81 -8.86
C PRO A 383 9.43 -13.56 -9.59
N TYR A 384 8.82 -12.39 -9.30
CA TYR A 384 9.18 -11.11 -9.89
C TYR A 384 10.11 -10.25 -9.02
N ALA A 385 10.65 -10.80 -7.92
CA ALA A 385 11.47 -10.04 -6.97
C ALA A 385 12.65 -9.32 -7.65
N THR A 386 13.43 -10.04 -8.46
CA THR A 386 14.60 -9.48 -9.15
C THR A 386 14.21 -8.36 -10.14
N PRO A 387 13.26 -8.53 -11.08
CA PRO A 387 12.80 -7.42 -11.92
C PRO A 387 12.25 -6.21 -11.14
N ILE A 388 11.56 -6.45 -10.02
CA ILE A 388 11.04 -5.36 -9.16
C ILE A 388 12.20 -4.53 -8.59
N GLU A 389 13.25 -5.18 -8.11
CA GLU A 389 14.43 -4.53 -7.54
C GLU A 389 15.26 -3.79 -8.61
N GLU A 390 15.55 -4.47 -9.72
CA GLU A 390 16.45 -4.01 -10.78
C GLU A 390 15.82 -2.88 -11.61
N VAL A 391 14.54 -3.01 -12.01
CA VAL A 391 13.91 -2.10 -12.99
C VAL A 391 12.58 -1.47 -12.53
N GLY A 392 12.08 -1.82 -11.33
CA GLY A 392 10.84 -1.25 -10.78
C GLY A 392 9.58 -1.66 -11.55
N ILE A 393 9.64 -2.77 -12.28
CA ILE A 393 8.52 -3.36 -13.03
C ILE A 393 8.41 -4.83 -12.63
N GLY A 394 7.19 -5.29 -12.38
CA GLY A 394 6.95 -6.70 -12.06
C GLY A 394 5.49 -6.95 -11.72
N ALA A 395 5.25 -7.95 -10.88
CA ALA A 395 3.91 -8.30 -10.46
C ALA A 395 3.86 -8.77 -9.01
N PHE A 396 2.71 -8.57 -8.38
CA PHE A 396 2.38 -9.12 -7.08
C PHE A 396 1.18 -10.05 -7.21
N ALA A 397 1.36 -11.30 -6.79
CA ALA A 397 0.23 -12.19 -6.56
C ALA A 397 -0.60 -11.60 -5.43
N LEU A 398 -1.90 -11.38 -5.68
CA LEU A 398 -2.75 -10.70 -4.72
C LEU A 398 -4.07 -11.41 -4.53
N LEU A 399 -4.24 -12.00 -3.36
CA LEU A 399 -5.39 -12.82 -2.98
C LEU A 399 -5.81 -12.52 -1.53
N PRO A 400 -7.06 -12.81 -1.13
CA PRO A 400 -7.46 -12.66 0.26
C PRO A 400 -6.67 -13.58 1.18
N SER A 401 -6.19 -13.03 2.30
CA SER A 401 -5.58 -13.83 3.37
C SER A 401 -6.63 -14.66 4.10
N GLN A 402 -6.27 -15.88 4.52
CA GLN A 402 -7.12 -16.73 5.37
C GLN A 402 -6.50 -16.81 6.76
N ASN A 403 -7.28 -16.44 7.77
CA ASN A 403 -6.96 -16.71 9.16
C ASN A 403 -7.77 -17.93 9.58
N GLU A 404 -7.10 -19.06 9.82
CA GLU A 404 -7.77 -20.23 10.38
C GLU A 404 -7.79 -20.13 11.91
N PRO A 405 -8.94 -20.36 12.57
CA PRO A 405 -8.97 -20.50 14.02
C PRO A 405 -8.17 -21.74 14.42
N SER A 406 -7.29 -21.62 15.43
CA SER A 406 -6.46 -22.75 15.87
C SER A 406 -7.35 -23.91 16.35
N GLU A 407 -7.02 -25.13 15.94
CA GLU A 407 -7.76 -26.35 16.36
C GLU A 407 -7.69 -26.57 17.88
N THR A 408 -6.67 -26.00 18.54
CA THR A 408 -6.40 -26.16 19.96
C THR A 408 -6.97 -25.04 20.85
N ASP A 409 -7.19 -23.84 20.30
CA ASP A 409 -7.69 -22.68 21.04
C ASP A 409 -8.44 -21.71 20.07
N PRO A 410 -9.79 -21.66 20.12
CA PRO A 410 -10.60 -20.76 19.29
C PRO A 410 -10.33 -19.27 19.49
N SER A 411 -9.60 -18.89 20.56
CA SER A 411 -9.19 -17.50 20.82
C SER A 411 -7.86 -17.12 20.15
N GLN A 412 -7.13 -18.09 19.60
CA GLN A 412 -5.90 -17.89 18.84
C GLN A 412 -6.15 -18.15 17.35
N THR A 413 -5.86 -17.16 16.50
CA THR A 413 -5.83 -17.33 15.05
C THR A 413 -4.45 -17.80 14.63
N VAL A 414 -4.38 -18.96 13.96
CA VAL A 414 -3.17 -19.38 13.24
C VAL A 414 -3.14 -18.61 11.92
N ILE A 415 -1.98 -18.07 11.55
CA ILE A 415 -1.79 -17.39 10.27
C ILE A 415 -1.84 -18.47 9.19
N GLY A 416 -3.05 -18.75 8.68
CA GLY A 416 -3.32 -19.88 7.79
C GLY A 416 -2.85 -19.64 6.35
N TYR A 417 -2.80 -18.38 5.90
CA TYR A 417 -2.39 -18.00 4.54
C TYR A 417 -2.36 -16.47 4.39
N SER A 418 -1.23 -15.86 3.98
CA SER A 418 -1.17 -14.43 3.62
C SER A 418 -1.10 -14.24 2.10
N GLY A 419 -2.19 -13.76 1.51
CA GLY A 419 -2.29 -13.57 0.05
C GLY A 419 -1.86 -12.19 -0.46
N HIS A 420 -1.39 -11.31 0.43
CA HIS A 420 -0.93 -9.96 0.08
C HIS A 420 0.41 -9.59 0.74
N GLN A 421 1.12 -10.56 1.31
CA GLN A 421 2.36 -10.38 2.06
C GLN A 421 3.44 -9.69 1.22
N TRP A 422 3.68 -10.14 -0.01
CA TRP A 422 4.73 -9.55 -0.86
C TRP A 422 4.45 -8.08 -1.19
N LEU A 423 3.18 -7.73 -1.43
CA LEU A 423 2.78 -6.34 -1.67
C LEU A 423 2.92 -5.50 -0.39
N LEU A 424 2.54 -6.06 0.75
CA LEU A 424 2.69 -5.42 2.05
C LEU A 424 4.16 -5.14 2.36
N GLU A 425 5.04 -6.15 2.27
CA GLU A 425 6.47 -6.03 2.50
C GLU A 425 7.11 -5.01 1.56
N PHE A 426 6.71 -5.02 0.28
CA PHE A 426 7.14 -4.01 -0.67
C PHE A 426 6.72 -2.60 -0.20
N LEU A 427 5.45 -2.38 0.12
CA LEU A 427 4.96 -1.06 0.54
C LEU A 427 5.56 -0.61 1.87
N GLN A 428 5.78 -1.53 2.82
CA GLN A 428 6.51 -1.27 4.07
C GLN A 428 7.96 -0.86 3.78
N ALA A 429 8.64 -1.57 2.89
CA ALA A 429 9.98 -1.23 2.46
C ALA A 429 10.01 0.14 1.76
N GLN A 430 9.01 0.49 0.95
CA GLN A 430 8.97 1.78 0.24
C GLN A 430 8.57 2.96 1.16
N ILE A 431 7.49 2.82 1.94
CA ILE A 431 6.79 3.91 2.63
C ILE A 431 7.01 3.89 4.15
N GLY A 432 7.48 2.77 4.71
CA GLY A 432 7.60 2.56 6.17
C GLY A 432 6.24 2.38 6.86
N THR A 433 6.26 2.11 8.16
CA THR A 433 5.08 2.00 9.04
C THR A 433 4.93 3.24 9.93
N ALA A 434 3.80 3.36 10.65
CA ALA A 434 3.62 4.44 11.60
C ALA A 434 4.65 4.35 12.75
N PRO A 435 5.17 5.50 13.25
CA PRO A 435 6.08 5.51 14.39
C PRO A 435 5.37 4.96 15.64
N ASN A 436 5.77 3.77 16.09
CA ASN A 436 5.27 3.18 17.33
C ASN A 436 5.73 4.02 18.53
N THR A 437 4.78 4.57 19.30
CA THR A 437 5.07 5.29 20.55
C THR A 437 5.46 4.36 21.71
N GLN A 438 5.41 3.04 21.53
CA GLN A 438 5.56 2.05 22.61
C GLN A 438 6.32 0.77 22.20
N THR A 439 7.53 0.84 21.66
CA THR A 439 8.43 -0.35 21.65
C THR A 439 9.89 0.06 21.62
N GLY A 440 10.50 0.10 22.81
CA GLY A 440 11.95 0.14 22.97
C GLY A 440 12.63 -1.22 22.87
N GLN A 441 11.98 -2.27 22.34
CA GLN A 441 12.50 -3.64 22.45
C GLN A 441 12.33 -4.59 21.24
N ASN A 442 11.76 -4.18 20.10
CA ASN A 442 11.80 -5.00 18.88
C ASN A 442 12.38 -4.19 17.72
N ASN A 443 13.31 -4.78 16.98
CA ASN A 443 14.08 -4.20 15.87
C ASN A 443 13.23 -3.87 14.61
N GLU A 444 12.11 -3.16 14.76
CA GLU A 444 11.50 -2.48 13.62
C GLU A 444 12.20 -1.12 13.48
N ALA A 445 13.06 -1.03 12.46
CA ALA A 445 13.87 0.15 12.21
C ALA A 445 12.97 1.39 12.04
N MET A 446 12.96 2.25 13.06
CA MET A 446 12.32 3.55 13.03
C MET A 446 13.06 4.41 12.00
N TYR A 447 12.53 4.53 10.78
CA TYR A 447 13.17 5.34 9.73
C TYR A 447 12.71 6.80 9.84
N PRO A 448 13.62 7.76 10.09
CA PRO A 448 13.27 9.17 10.04
C PRO A 448 12.77 9.52 8.65
N VAL A 449 11.62 10.20 8.57
CA VAL A 449 11.01 10.64 7.30
C VAL A 449 11.99 11.44 6.43
N ALA A 450 12.95 12.14 7.06
CA ALA A 450 14.02 12.88 6.42
C ALA A 450 14.92 12.03 5.49
N GLY A 451 15.15 10.74 5.81
CA GLY A 451 16.00 9.83 5.01
C GLY A 451 15.24 8.98 4.00
N MET A 452 13.90 8.93 4.08
CA MET A 452 13.06 8.08 3.24
C MET A 452 13.22 8.42 1.75
N ALA A 453 13.24 9.71 1.43
CA ALA A 453 13.36 10.15 0.05
C ALA A 453 14.70 9.74 -0.57
N GLU A 454 15.79 9.94 0.16
CA GLU A 454 17.14 9.56 -0.29
C GLU A 454 17.21 8.06 -0.55
N ARG A 455 16.66 7.23 0.35
CA ARG A 455 16.59 5.78 0.17
C ARG A 455 15.86 5.40 -1.12
N LEU A 456 14.72 6.01 -1.41
CA LEU A 456 13.95 5.77 -2.64
C LEU A 456 14.75 6.18 -3.89
N TYR A 457 15.41 7.34 -3.88
CA TYR A 457 16.25 7.79 -5.01
C TYR A 457 17.55 6.98 -5.20
N VAL A 458 17.93 6.19 -4.20
CA VAL A 458 19.15 5.37 -4.22
C VAL A 458 18.91 3.96 -4.77
N GLN A 459 17.65 3.53 -4.87
CA GLN A 459 17.27 2.26 -5.48
C GLN A 459 17.75 2.15 -6.93
N GLU A 460 18.11 0.94 -7.36
CA GLU A 460 18.65 0.69 -8.69
C GLU A 460 17.67 1.09 -9.80
N ALA A 461 16.41 0.69 -9.67
CA ALA A 461 15.33 1.07 -10.58
C ALA A 461 15.20 2.59 -10.80
N ALA A 462 15.41 3.40 -9.75
CA ALA A 462 15.32 4.86 -9.81
C ALA A 462 16.53 5.52 -10.49
N ARG A 463 17.61 4.77 -10.71
CA ARG A 463 18.92 5.28 -11.16
C ARG A 463 19.30 4.89 -12.58
N ILE A 464 18.47 4.14 -13.29
CA ILE A 464 18.70 3.74 -14.68
C ILE A 464 18.66 4.99 -15.59
N PRO A 465 19.80 5.47 -16.11
CA PRO A 465 19.82 6.60 -17.03
C PRO A 465 19.72 6.10 -18.48
N TYR A 466 19.50 7.01 -19.43
CA TYR A 466 19.77 6.69 -20.83
C TYR A 466 21.26 6.46 -21.05
N TYR A 467 21.62 5.63 -22.03
CA TYR A 467 23.01 5.35 -22.36
C TYR A 467 23.81 6.64 -22.61
N GLY A 468 24.96 6.77 -21.93
CA GLY A 468 25.81 7.97 -21.95
C GLY A 468 25.34 9.12 -21.05
N MET A 469 24.16 9.03 -20.45
CA MET A 469 23.69 9.95 -19.43
C MET A 469 23.97 9.39 -18.03
N ARG A 470 23.78 10.26 -17.02
CA ARG A 470 23.96 9.90 -15.62
C ARG A 470 22.89 10.54 -14.75
N GLN A 471 22.32 9.76 -13.83
CA GLN A 471 21.35 10.22 -12.85
C GLN A 471 22.00 10.19 -11.46
N VAL A 472 22.07 11.34 -10.79
CA VAL A 472 22.61 11.48 -9.44
C VAL A 472 21.73 12.45 -8.65
N LEU A 473 21.57 12.20 -7.35
CA LEU A 473 20.83 13.12 -6.48
C LEU A 473 21.68 14.33 -6.09
N TYR A 474 22.94 14.10 -5.72
CA TYR A 474 23.90 15.14 -5.35
C TYR A 474 24.96 15.31 -6.45
N PRO A 475 24.88 16.36 -7.29
CA PRO A 475 25.82 16.57 -8.39
C PRO A 475 27.24 16.91 -7.93
N ASP A 476 27.42 17.30 -6.67
CA ASP A 476 28.67 17.68 -6.02
C ASP A 476 29.00 16.77 -4.82
N LEU A 477 28.54 15.51 -4.86
CA LEU A 477 28.75 14.55 -3.79
C LEU A 477 30.23 14.47 -3.39
N THR A 478 30.50 14.79 -2.13
CA THR A 478 31.83 14.90 -1.56
C THR A 478 32.01 13.86 -0.47
N MET A 479 33.02 13.00 -0.60
CA MET A 479 33.39 12.08 0.47
C MET A 479 34.58 12.63 1.24
N THR A 480 34.41 12.84 2.55
CA THR A 480 35.54 13.09 3.43
C THR A 480 36.25 11.78 3.71
N VAL A 481 37.58 11.76 3.76
CA VAL A 481 38.32 10.57 4.21
C VAL A 481 39.74 10.96 4.61
N ALA A 482 40.25 10.39 5.69
CA ALA A 482 41.63 10.60 6.12
C ALA A 482 42.63 9.88 5.20
N LEU A 483 43.77 10.55 4.96
CA LEU A 483 44.94 9.88 4.40
C LEU A 483 45.45 8.83 5.41
N GLY A 484 45.76 7.63 4.89
CA GLY A 484 46.29 6.53 5.71
C GLY A 484 47.67 6.84 6.31
N GLY A 485 48.14 5.99 7.22
CA GLY A 485 49.45 6.15 7.84
C GLY A 485 50.62 5.92 6.86
N GLN A 486 51.76 6.56 7.13
CA GLN A 486 52.99 6.47 6.32
C GLN A 486 53.73 5.12 6.47
N ARG A 487 53.39 4.30 7.47
CA ARG A 487 54.15 3.08 7.81
C ARG A 487 54.22 2.09 6.64
N GLY A 488 55.42 1.89 6.10
CA GLY A 488 55.69 0.96 5.00
C GLY A 488 55.16 1.42 3.64
N ARG A 489 54.95 2.73 3.47
CA ARG A 489 54.62 3.38 2.20
C ARG A 489 55.69 4.41 1.87
N ASP A 490 55.93 4.62 0.58
CA ASP A 490 56.81 5.66 0.07
C ASP A 490 56.36 7.05 0.54
N ASN A 491 57.29 7.84 1.08
CA ASN A 491 57.05 9.20 1.51
C ASN A 491 56.66 10.11 0.33
N GLY A 492 57.24 9.86 -0.86
CA GLY A 492 56.94 10.61 -2.07
C GLY A 492 55.48 10.49 -2.50
N TYR A 493 54.76 9.44 -2.10
CA TYR A 493 53.32 9.34 -2.30
C TYR A 493 52.54 10.38 -1.48
N PHE A 494 52.93 10.62 -0.23
CA PHE A 494 52.26 11.58 0.66
C PHE A 494 52.62 13.03 0.33
N GLU A 495 53.88 13.29 -0.03
CA GLU A 495 54.35 14.60 -0.47
C GLU A 495 53.55 15.13 -1.66
N LYS A 496 53.11 14.26 -2.58
CA LYS A 496 52.23 14.64 -3.70
C LYS A 496 50.90 15.23 -3.23
N PHE A 497 50.34 14.82 -2.09
CA PHE A 497 49.11 15.42 -1.55
C PHE A 497 49.37 16.79 -0.93
N GLU A 498 50.50 16.95 -0.24
CA GLU A 498 50.95 18.23 0.33
C GLU A 498 51.26 19.26 -0.78
N GLN A 499 51.88 18.82 -1.87
CA GLN A 499 52.18 19.66 -3.04
C GLN A 499 50.99 19.89 -3.97
N GLY A 500 49.88 19.15 -3.79
CA GLY A 500 48.70 19.26 -4.65
C GLY A 500 48.86 18.61 -6.03
N THR A 501 49.80 17.67 -6.18
CA THR A 501 50.16 16.98 -7.43
C THR A 501 49.71 15.51 -7.48
N ALA A 502 49.07 15.01 -6.41
CA ALA A 502 48.59 13.63 -6.35
C ALA A 502 47.57 13.32 -7.46
N GLN A 503 47.76 12.20 -8.14
CA GLN A 503 46.87 11.75 -9.21
C GLN A 503 45.98 10.57 -8.80
N TRP A 504 46.28 9.92 -7.68
CA TRP A 504 45.64 8.67 -7.29
C TRP A 504 45.36 8.63 -5.80
N TYR A 505 44.18 8.15 -5.43
CA TYR A 505 43.85 7.76 -4.06
C TYR A 505 43.20 6.38 -4.07
N HIS A 506 43.43 5.58 -3.03
CA HIS A 506 42.91 4.21 -2.97
C HIS A 506 42.29 3.89 -1.61
N LEU A 507 41.24 3.08 -1.61
CA LEU A 507 40.49 2.68 -0.42
C LEU A 507 40.07 1.20 -0.53
N PRO A 508 40.24 0.37 0.51
CA PRO A 508 39.72 -1.00 0.48
C PRO A 508 38.20 -0.99 0.32
N GLN A 509 37.66 -1.78 -0.61
CA GLN A 509 36.22 -1.87 -0.86
C GLN A 509 35.47 -2.29 0.41
N SER A 510 36.03 -3.25 1.17
CA SER A 510 35.49 -3.70 2.45
C SER A 510 35.41 -2.62 3.52
N THR A 511 36.22 -1.56 3.46
CA THR A 511 36.14 -0.43 4.39
C THR A 511 35.00 0.52 3.99
N PHE A 512 34.79 0.71 2.69
CA PHE A 512 33.70 1.53 2.15
C PHE A 512 32.34 0.87 2.38
N LEU A 513 32.22 -0.42 2.05
CA LEU A 513 30.96 -1.19 2.16
C LEU A 513 30.50 -1.40 3.61
N LYS A 514 31.37 -1.16 4.61
CA LYS A 514 30.95 -1.10 6.02
C LYS A 514 30.12 0.13 6.36
N LYS A 515 30.02 1.08 5.44
CA LYS A 515 29.39 2.38 5.70
C LYS A 515 28.48 2.85 4.58
N PHE A 516 28.74 2.47 3.33
CA PHE A 516 28.05 3.00 2.16
C PHE A 516 27.78 1.88 1.15
N ASN A 517 26.65 1.95 0.45
CA ASN A 517 26.32 1.03 -0.64
C ASN A 517 27.28 1.15 -1.83
N GLN A 518 27.53 0.03 -2.52
CA GLN A 518 28.55 -0.09 -3.58
C GLN A 518 28.43 0.96 -4.68
N HIS A 519 27.22 1.16 -5.21
CA HIS A 519 26.96 2.08 -6.32
C HIS A 519 27.29 3.56 -5.97
N ILE A 520 27.36 3.93 -4.68
CA ILE A 520 27.61 5.32 -4.26
C ILE A 520 29.04 5.73 -4.60
N ALA A 521 29.99 4.79 -4.63
CA ALA A 521 31.39 5.07 -4.93
C ALA A 521 31.56 5.78 -6.28
N GLU A 522 30.73 5.41 -7.27
CA GLU A 522 30.76 6.02 -8.60
C GLU A 522 30.23 7.45 -8.60
N GLU A 523 29.33 7.80 -7.66
CA GLU A 523 28.69 9.11 -7.56
C GLU A 523 29.60 10.17 -6.95
N ILE A 524 30.66 9.76 -6.25
CA ILE A 524 31.59 10.68 -5.62
C ILE A 524 32.25 11.56 -6.69
N ARG A 525 32.12 12.88 -6.49
CA ARG A 525 32.71 13.91 -7.36
C ARG A 525 33.91 14.59 -6.75
N TYR A 526 33.97 14.63 -5.43
CA TYR A 526 35.09 15.22 -4.72
C TYR A 526 35.52 14.33 -3.56
N LEU A 527 36.83 14.22 -3.37
CA LEU A 527 37.43 13.66 -2.16
C LEU A 527 38.00 14.79 -1.31
N ALA A 528 37.48 14.92 -0.09
CA ALA A 528 38.01 15.82 0.92
C ALA A 528 39.02 15.03 1.77
N LEU A 529 40.28 15.04 1.34
CA LEU A 529 41.32 14.17 1.89
C LEU A 529 41.97 14.83 3.10
N ALA A 530 41.84 14.21 4.27
CA ALA A 530 42.37 14.77 5.51
C ALA A 530 43.85 14.43 5.72
N SER A 531 44.70 15.45 5.71
CA SER A 531 46.14 15.41 6.03
C SER A 531 46.38 15.70 7.50
N THR A 532 47.59 15.42 8.00
CA THR A 532 47.97 15.77 9.38
C THR A 532 47.91 17.29 9.54
N SER A 533 47.34 17.80 10.63
CA SER A 533 47.25 19.25 10.84
C SER A 533 48.62 19.85 11.11
N ASP A 534 48.89 21.02 10.52
CA ASP A 534 50.11 21.80 10.76
C ASP A 534 50.18 22.34 12.20
N THR A 535 49.03 22.43 12.89
CA THR A 535 48.91 23.03 14.23
C THR A 535 48.83 21.99 15.35
N GLN A 536 48.31 20.79 15.07
CA GLN A 536 48.17 19.69 16.03
C GLN A 536 48.46 18.35 15.37
N SER A 537 49.59 17.74 15.72
CA SER A 537 50.04 16.46 15.15
C SER A 537 49.13 15.26 15.49
N SER A 538 48.23 15.40 16.47
CA SER A 538 47.27 14.37 16.89
C SER A 538 45.95 14.40 16.11
N THR A 539 45.68 15.45 15.34
CA THR A 539 44.44 15.60 14.56
C THR A 539 44.74 15.76 13.07
N LYS A 540 43.73 15.47 12.25
CA LYS A 540 43.79 15.72 10.81
C LYS A 540 42.91 16.91 10.44
N GLN A 541 43.27 17.58 9.35
CA GLN A 541 42.49 18.67 8.78
C GLN A 541 42.23 18.43 7.29
N ILE A 542 41.16 19.00 6.77
CA ILE A 542 40.85 19.03 5.35
C ILE A 542 41.01 20.48 4.90
N ASP A 543 41.98 20.71 4.04
CA ASP A 543 42.28 22.00 3.41
C ASP A 543 42.08 21.96 1.89
N LYS A 544 42.08 20.75 1.30
CA LYS A 544 41.96 20.52 -0.14
C LYS A 544 40.86 19.53 -0.50
N LEU A 545 40.22 19.81 -1.62
CA LEU A 545 39.23 18.98 -2.28
C LEU A 545 39.77 18.49 -3.62
N TRP A 546 39.67 17.20 -3.86
CA TRP A 546 40.19 16.57 -5.06
C TRP A 546 39.04 16.14 -5.96
N PRO A 547 38.85 16.78 -7.13
CA PRO A 547 37.88 16.31 -8.11
C PRO A 547 38.18 14.87 -8.52
N VAL A 548 37.18 14.01 -8.54
CA VAL A 548 37.28 12.62 -9.00
C VAL A 548 36.97 12.58 -10.49
N LYS A 549 37.97 12.22 -11.31
CA LYS A 549 37.78 12.01 -12.74
C LYS A 549 37.10 10.68 -13.03
N ARG A 550 37.52 9.64 -12.29
CA ARG A 550 37.06 8.27 -12.45
C ARG A 550 37.31 7.48 -11.17
N VAL A 551 36.46 6.51 -10.91
CA VAL A 551 36.69 5.45 -9.92
C VAL A 551 36.69 4.10 -10.62
N THR A 552 37.59 3.21 -10.24
CA THR A 552 37.65 1.83 -10.74
C THR A 552 37.81 0.86 -9.57
N VAL A 553 37.20 -0.31 -9.67
CA VAL A 553 37.37 -1.39 -8.69
C VAL A 553 38.41 -2.36 -9.23
N LEU A 554 39.52 -2.51 -8.52
CA LEU A 554 40.63 -3.37 -8.92
C LEU A 554 41.11 -4.23 -7.73
N PRO A 555 41.53 -5.48 -7.98
CA PRO A 555 42.27 -6.26 -6.99
C PRO A 555 43.54 -5.53 -6.57
N ARG A 556 43.93 -5.64 -5.30
CA ARG A 556 45.03 -4.86 -4.73
C ARG A 556 46.37 -5.11 -5.43
N TYR A 557 46.62 -6.32 -5.93
CA TYR A 557 47.83 -6.66 -6.70
C TYR A 557 47.93 -5.95 -8.04
N ALA A 558 46.80 -5.49 -8.61
CA ALA A 558 46.77 -4.79 -9.88
C ALA A 558 47.07 -3.28 -9.75
N ILE A 559 47.13 -2.76 -8.51
CA ILE A 559 47.37 -1.33 -8.25
C ILE A 559 48.86 -1.10 -7.96
N THR A 560 49.48 -0.20 -8.72
CA THR A 560 50.93 0.01 -8.70
C THR A 560 51.41 0.68 -7.41
N GLU A 561 52.74 0.62 -7.20
CA GLU A 561 53.40 1.33 -6.10
C GLU A 561 53.21 2.84 -6.22
N GLU A 562 53.33 3.40 -7.42
CA GLU A 562 53.12 4.83 -7.67
C GLU A 562 51.71 5.30 -7.27
N GLN A 563 50.70 4.46 -7.50
CA GLN A 563 49.30 4.76 -7.20
C GLN A 563 48.94 4.64 -5.72
N THR A 564 49.74 3.93 -4.91
CA THR A 564 49.37 3.56 -3.53
C THR A 564 50.45 3.77 -2.48
N GLY A 565 51.65 4.14 -2.91
CA GLY A 565 52.87 4.21 -2.11
C GLY A 565 53.42 2.84 -1.68
N LYS A 566 52.83 1.71 -2.08
CA LYS A 566 53.29 0.37 -1.64
C LYS A 566 52.85 -0.73 -2.60
N LYS A 567 53.71 -1.71 -2.92
CA LYS A 567 53.28 -2.95 -3.60
C LYS A 567 52.60 -3.92 -2.62
N SER A 568 51.61 -4.66 -3.09
CA SER A 568 50.93 -5.70 -2.31
C SER A 568 50.50 -6.82 -3.23
N GLY A 569 50.61 -8.07 -2.80
CA GLY A 569 50.13 -9.25 -3.52
C GLY A 569 48.68 -9.66 -3.18
N SER A 570 47.96 -8.87 -2.38
CA SER A 570 46.60 -9.21 -1.97
C SER A 570 45.62 -9.19 -3.14
N ALA A 571 44.66 -10.12 -3.14
CA ALA A 571 43.53 -10.16 -4.07
C ALA A 571 42.32 -9.31 -3.62
N ASP A 572 42.40 -8.69 -2.44
CA ASP A 572 41.32 -7.84 -1.91
C ASP A 572 40.98 -6.72 -2.90
N LEU A 573 39.69 -6.43 -3.05
CA LEU A 573 39.20 -5.39 -3.94
C LEU A 573 39.35 -3.99 -3.31
N TYR A 574 39.80 -3.04 -4.13
CA TYR A 574 40.02 -1.65 -3.76
C TYR A 574 39.35 -0.73 -4.77
N TYR A 575 38.79 0.38 -4.27
CA TYR A 575 38.47 1.53 -5.10
C TYR A 575 39.75 2.32 -5.37
N LEU A 576 40.04 2.54 -6.65
CA LEU A 576 41.10 3.41 -7.13
C LEU A 576 40.45 4.65 -7.75
N PHE A 577 40.70 5.80 -7.14
CA PHE A 577 40.23 7.11 -7.57
C PHE A 577 41.31 7.82 -8.36
N GLU A 578 40.97 8.24 -9.57
CA GLU A 578 41.79 9.12 -10.40
C GLU A 578 41.45 10.58 -10.08
N LEU A 579 42.44 11.35 -9.63
CA LEU A 579 42.25 12.69 -9.11
C LEU A 579 42.53 13.77 -10.17
N GLY A 580 41.75 14.84 -10.10
CA GLY A 580 41.99 16.10 -10.79
C GLY A 580 42.83 17.07 -9.97
N LYS A 581 43.00 18.28 -10.52
CA LYS A 581 43.70 19.36 -9.82
C LYS A 581 42.91 19.74 -8.55
N PRO A 582 43.55 19.82 -7.37
CA PRO A 582 42.84 20.11 -6.14
C PRO A 582 42.32 21.55 -6.11
N LEU A 583 41.21 21.73 -5.40
CA LEU A 583 40.64 23.00 -5.00
C LEU A 583 40.99 23.24 -3.52
N SER A 584 41.34 24.48 -3.16
CA SER A 584 41.59 24.84 -1.77
C SER A 584 40.30 25.32 -1.12
N LEU A 585 40.02 24.81 0.08
CA LEU A 585 38.96 25.35 0.93
C LEU A 585 39.37 26.71 1.47
N GLN A 586 38.43 27.65 1.54
CA GLN A 586 38.68 28.97 2.15
C GLN A 586 39.00 28.85 3.64
N THR A 587 38.28 27.97 4.34
CA THR A 587 38.51 27.66 5.75
C THR A 587 38.74 26.16 5.91
N PRO A 588 39.87 25.72 6.49
CA PRO A 588 40.11 24.29 6.73
C PRO A 588 39.12 23.69 7.72
N VAL A 589 38.66 22.46 7.45
CA VAL A 589 37.85 21.68 8.38
C VAL A 589 38.78 20.91 9.32
N THR A 590 38.74 21.25 10.60
CA THR A 590 39.66 20.73 11.63
C THR A 590 39.05 19.57 12.43
N ASN A 591 39.86 18.91 13.27
CA ASN A 591 39.47 17.82 14.17
C ASN A 591 38.92 16.57 13.46
N VAL A 592 39.46 16.23 12.29
CA VAL A 592 39.11 14.98 11.60
C VAL A 592 39.75 13.80 12.34
N PRO A 593 38.99 12.74 12.68
CA PRO A 593 39.52 11.57 13.38
C PRO A 593 40.64 10.87 12.62
N HIS A 594 41.72 10.55 13.32
CA HIS A 594 42.87 9.82 12.74
C HIS A 594 42.59 8.32 12.56
N ARG A 595 41.92 7.67 13.54
CA ARG A 595 41.58 6.23 13.52
C ARG A 595 40.27 5.95 14.28
N PRO A 596 39.58 4.85 13.96
CA PRO A 596 39.71 4.06 12.72
C PRO A 596 39.31 4.89 11.49
N MET A 597 39.87 4.61 10.31
CA MET A 597 39.68 5.42 9.10
C MET A 597 38.20 5.64 8.74
N LYS A 598 37.34 4.66 9.02
CA LYS A 598 35.87 4.77 8.85
C LYS A 598 35.23 5.97 9.58
N ASN A 599 35.84 6.45 10.67
CA ASN A 599 35.33 7.58 11.45
C ASN A 599 35.59 8.92 10.75
N SER A 600 36.58 8.98 9.86
CA SER A 600 36.84 10.14 9.00
C SER A 600 35.97 10.17 7.74
N MET A 601 35.20 9.10 7.49
CA MET A 601 34.38 8.97 6.28
C MET A 601 33.00 9.56 6.47
N LYS A 602 32.63 10.57 5.69
CA LYS A 602 31.26 11.12 5.60
C LYS A 602 30.96 11.42 4.14
N LEU A 603 29.72 11.19 3.73
CA LEU A 603 29.19 11.71 2.47
C LEU A 603 28.49 13.03 2.77
N THR A 604 28.84 14.07 2.03
CA THR A 604 28.28 15.42 2.16
C THR A 604 28.25 16.09 0.78
N THR A 605 27.87 17.36 0.72
CA THR A 605 27.94 18.20 -0.48
C THR A 605 29.07 19.22 -0.31
N LEU A 606 29.55 19.78 -1.41
CA LEU A 606 30.60 20.81 -1.37
C LEU A 606 30.16 22.00 -0.51
N THR A 607 28.94 22.50 -0.72
CA THR A 607 28.38 23.64 0.00
C THR A 607 28.35 23.43 1.52
N ARG A 608 27.86 22.26 1.96
CA ARG A 608 27.80 21.88 3.39
C ARG A 608 29.17 21.71 4.04
N LEU A 609 30.18 21.31 3.26
CA LEU A 609 31.54 21.17 3.77
C LEU A 609 32.21 22.55 3.91
N GLU A 610 31.98 23.47 2.97
CA GLU A 610 32.52 24.83 2.99
C GLU A 610 31.89 25.70 4.09
N SER A 611 30.68 25.37 4.55
CA SER A 611 29.97 26.13 5.58
C SER A 611 30.39 25.81 7.03
N VAL A 612 31.33 24.87 7.24
CA VAL A 612 31.73 24.41 8.58
C VAL A 612 33.23 24.48 8.80
N THR A 613 33.64 24.56 10.08
CA THR A 613 35.07 24.63 10.46
C THR A 613 35.54 23.43 11.27
N LYS A 614 34.61 22.65 11.83
CA LYS A 614 34.90 21.43 12.59
C LYS A 614 34.26 20.22 11.94
N PHE A 615 34.99 19.11 11.90
CA PHE A 615 34.50 17.87 11.29
C PHE A 615 33.21 17.33 11.92
N THR A 616 32.98 17.59 13.20
CA THR A 616 31.76 17.18 13.92
C THR A 616 30.50 17.84 13.36
N GLU A 617 30.62 19.06 12.83
CA GLU A 617 29.53 19.88 12.29
C GLU A 617 29.18 19.51 10.83
N VAL A 618 30.03 18.73 10.16
CA VAL A 618 29.76 18.28 8.78
C VAL A 618 28.49 17.45 8.74
N GLU A 619 27.44 18.04 8.18
CA GLU A 619 26.16 17.40 7.89
C GLU A 619 26.34 16.32 6.80
N LYS A 620 25.68 15.19 6.99
CA LYS A 620 25.75 14.08 6.06
C LYS A 620 24.60 14.12 5.07
N VAL A 621 24.81 13.50 3.92
CA VAL A 621 23.78 13.10 2.97
C VAL A 621 23.82 11.59 2.79
N TYR A 622 22.74 11.02 2.24
CA TYR A 622 22.58 9.59 2.07
C TYR A 622 22.64 8.81 3.38
N GLU A 623 22.11 9.37 4.48
CA GLU A 623 22.15 8.71 5.79
C GLU A 623 21.41 7.37 5.79
N ALA A 624 20.33 7.26 5.02
CA ALA A 624 19.57 6.02 4.85
C ALA A 624 20.17 5.04 3.82
N ALA A 625 21.23 5.45 3.10
CA ALA A 625 22.04 4.56 2.27
C ALA A 625 23.38 4.19 2.94
N MET A 626 23.46 4.44 4.26
CA MET A 626 24.51 3.91 5.12
C MET A 626 24.12 2.52 5.63
N VAL A 627 25.09 1.60 5.67
CA VAL A 627 24.93 0.21 6.14
C VAL A 627 24.75 0.13 7.65
#